data_AF-A0A661Y5Z5-F1
#
_entry.id   AF-A0A661Y5Z5-F1
#
_cell.length_a   1.000
_cell.length_b   1.000
_cell.length_c   1.000
_cell.angle_alpha   90.00
_cell.angle_beta   90.00
_cell.angle_gamma   90.00
#
_symmetry.space_group_name_H-M   'P 1'
#
loop_
_entity.id
_entity.type
_entity.pdbx_description
1 polymer ?
#
loop_
_entity_poly.entity_id
_entity_poly.type
_entity_poly.pdbx_seq_one_letter_code
_entity_poly.pdbx_strand_id
1 'polypeptide(L)'
;MRLKHFIYVLFFMLTCSFVNAQVKFETKVSKRRLGLNERLRVDFEMNKDGDNFNPPDFRGFRVVGGPNQAISNSYINGKRTYSKTYSYFLSPKSRGRFSIGQATIDINGETYKTSPITVEV
;
A
#
# COMPACT_ATOMS: atom_id res chain seq x y z
N MET A 1 -32.94 -32.10 -27.84
CA MET A 1 -32.36 -30.73 -27.95
C MET A 1 -32.20 -30.00 -26.62
N ARG A 2 -33.01 -30.26 -25.58
CA ARG A 2 -32.97 -29.54 -24.29
C ARG A 2 -31.74 -29.82 -23.40
N LEU A 3 -31.18 -31.04 -23.47
CA LEU A 3 -30.01 -31.41 -22.64
C LEU A 3 -28.70 -30.72 -23.06
N LYS A 4 -28.50 -30.48 -24.37
CA LYS A 4 -27.32 -29.75 -24.88
C LYS A 4 -27.28 -28.31 -24.38
N HIS A 5 -28.44 -27.65 -24.29
CA HIS A 5 -28.57 -26.29 -23.75
C HIS A 5 -28.22 -26.23 -22.26
N PHE A 6 -28.59 -27.25 -21.49
CA PHE A 6 -28.23 -27.36 -20.08
C PHE A 6 -26.71 -27.50 -19.88
N ILE A 7 -26.05 -28.26 -20.76
CA ILE A 7 -24.58 -28.40 -20.76
C ILE A 7 -23.90 -27.06 -21.09
N TYR A 8 -24.43 -26.28 -22.03
CA TYR A 8 -23.88 -24.95 -22.35
C TYR A 8 -24.06 -23.95 -21.20
N VAL A 9 -25.18 -23.98 -20.48
CA VAL A 9 -25.41 -23.13 -19.30
C VAL A 9 -24.49 -23.50 -18.14
N LEU A 10 -24.28 -24.80 -17.90
CA LEU A 10 -23.36 -25.28 -16.87
C LEU A 10 -21.91 -24.91 -17.20
N PHE A 11 -21.50 -25.01 -18.46
CA PHE A 11 -20.18 -24.59 -18.93
C PHE A 11 -19.98 -23.07 -18.80
N PHE A 12 -21.04 -22.27 -19.03
CA PHE A 12 -21.02 -20.81 -18.84
C PHE A 12 -20.95 -20.38 -17.37
N MET A 13 -21.57 -21.13 -16.45
CA MET A 13 -21.41 -20.87 -15.00
C MET A 13 -20.00 -21.20 -14.50
N LEU A 14 -19.33 -22.20 -15.08
CA LEU A 14 -18.01 -22.63 -14.65
C LEU A 14 -16.90 -21.61 -15.01
N THR A 15 -17.12 -20.73 -15.98
CA THR A 15 -16.17 -19.67 -16.36
C THR A 15 -16.31 -18.39 -15.55
N CYS A 16 -17.25 -18.33 -14.60
CA CYS A 16 -17.41 -17.20 -13.69
C CYS A 16 -16.33 -17.25 -12.59
N SER A 17 -15.08 -16.98 -12.97
CA SER A 17 -13.97 -16.84 -12.03
C SER A 17 -14.20 -15.61 -11.14
N PHE A 18 -14.19 -15.82 -9.83
CA PHE A 18 -14.25 -14.74 -8.85
C PHE A 18 -13.05 -13.81 -9.01
N VAL A 19 -13.28 -12.59 -9.51
CA VAL A 19 -12.27 -11.54 -9.56
C VAL A 19 -12.06 -11.03 -8.13
N ASN A 20 -11.08 -11.61 -7.42
CA ASN A 20 -10.62 -11.06 -6.16
C ASN A 20 -9.73 -9.84 -6.44
N ALA A 21 -10.00 -8.73 -5.75
CA ALA A 21 -9.16 -7.54 -5.87
C ALA A 21 -7.76 -7.83 -5.31
N GLN A 22 -6.72 -7.62 -6.12
CA GLN A 22 -5.33 -7.79 -5.72
C GLN A 22 -4.98 -6.87 -4.54
N VAL A 23 -4.28 -7.41 -3.54
CA VAL A 23 -3.73 -6.62 -2.43
C VAL A 23 -2.66 -5.68 -2.96
N LYS A 24 -2.78 -4.40 -2.62
CA LYS A 24 -1.81 -3.35 -2.92
C LYS A 24 -1.23 -2.87 -1.61
N PHE A 25 0.09 -2.80 -1.55
CA PHE A 25 0.83 -2.22 -0.45
C PHE A 25 1.97 -1.38 -1.02
N GLU A 26 1.85 -0.06 -0.90
CA GLU A 26 2.70 0.89 -1.62
C GLU A 26 3.24 1.95 -0.68
N THR A 27 4.48 2.38 -0.94
CA THR A 27 5.07 3.56 -0.30
C THR A 27 4.76 4.79 -1.17
N LYS A 28 4.28 5.86 -0.55
CA LYS A 28 4.08 7.18 -1.18
C LYS A 28 4.89 8.21 -0.42
N VAL A 29 5.52 9.12 -1.16
CA VAL A 29 6.32 10.20 -0.59
C VAL A 29 5.75 11.54 -1.05
N SER A 30 5.69 12.53 -0.17
CA SER A 30 5.17 13.85 -0.53
C SER A 30 5.99 14.57 -1.60
N LYS A 31 7.30 14.25 -1.69
CA LYS A 31 8.22 14.77 -2.70
C LYS A 31 9.43 13.86 -2.86
N ARG A 32 9.99 13.82 -4.07
CA ARG A 32 11.24 13.06 -4.36
C ARG A 32 12.51 13.89 -4.17
N ARG A 33 12.36 15.21 -4.08
CA ARG A 33 13.44 16.19 -3.83
C ARG A 33 13.01 17.10 -2.71
N LEU A 34 13.84 17.31 -1.70
CA LEU A 34 13.56 18.20 -0.57
C LEU A 34 14.83 18.86 -0.05
N GLY A 35 14.71 20.02 0.61
CA GLY A 35 15.84 20.65 1.29
C GLY A 35 16.15 20.02 2.65
N LEU A 36 17.36 20.26 3.16
CA LEU A 36 17.81 19.79 4.49
C LEU A 36 16.90 20.25 5.65
N ASN A 37 16.31 21.44 5.53
CA ASN A 37 15.41 22.03 6.54
C ASN A 37 13.93 21.72 6.28
N GLU A 38 13.62 20.85 5.32
CA GLU A 38 12.25 20.45 5.02
C GLU A 38 11.89 19.12 5.69
N ARG A 39 10.58 18.83 5.71
CA ARG A 39 10.06 17.53 6.13
C ARG A 39 9.56 16.75 4.93
N LEU A 40 9.84 15.46 4.93
CA LEU A 40 9.27 14.48 4.02
C LEU A 40 8.13 13.76 4.73
N ARG A 41 6.94 13.72 4.14
CA ARG A 41 5.89 12.79 4.57
C ARG A 41 6.03 11.50 3.77
N VAL A 42 6.05 10.38 4.48
CA VAL A 42 6.07 9.03 3.91
C VAL A 42 4.83 8.30 4.37
N ASP A 43 4.02 7.86 3.41
CA ASP A 43 2.77 7.14 3.63
C ASP A 43 2.94 5.72 3.12
N PHE A 44 2.72 4.73 3.98
CA PHE A 44 2.60 3.33 3.59
C PHE A 44 1.11 3.00 3.50
N GLU A 45 0.60 2.85 2.27
CA GLU A 45 -0.82 2.71 2.00
C GLU A 45 -1.15 1.30 1.50
N MET A 46 -2.24 0.74 2.03
CA MET A 46 -2.71 -0.60 1.71
C MET A 46 -4.20 -0.59 1.44
N ASN A 47 -4.64 -1.35 0.44
CA ASN A 47 -6.05 -1.41 0.03
C ASN A 47 -6.86 -2.50 0.76
N LYS A 48 -6.25 -3.19 1.73
CA LYS A 48 -6.89 -4.24 2.53
C LYS A 48 -6.42 -4.17 3.97
N ASP A 49 -7.27 -4.63 4.88
CA ASP A 49 -6.93 -4.64 6.29
C ASP A 49 -5.82 -5.67 6.59
N GLY A 50 -5.01 -5.37 7.59
CA GLY A 50 -3.85 -6.17 7.98
C GLY A 50 -3.23 -5.69 9.28
N ASP A 51 -2.37 -6.55 9.81
CA ASP A 51 -1.75 -6.47 11.13
C ASP A 51 -0.22 -6.58 11.03
N ASN A 52 0.47 -6.44 12.16
CA ASN A 52 1.94 -6.56 12.25
C ASN A 52 2.69 -5.64 11.27
N PHE A 53 2.20 -4.41 11.10
CA PHE A 53 2.91 -3.42 10.30
C PHE A 53 4.29 -3.13 10.90
N ASN A 54 5.33 -3.28 10.08
CA ASN A 54 6.71 -3.02 10.45
C ASN A 54 7.31 -1.99 9.47
N PRO A 55 7.65 -0.77 9.95
CA PRO A 55 8.25 0.27 9.11
C PRO A 55 9.72 -0.06 8.76
N PRO A 56 10.29 0.59 7.73
CA PRO A 56 11.73 0.52 7.49
C PRO A 56 12.52 1.32 8.53
N ASP A 57 13.84 1.15 8.52
CA ASP A 57 14.79 1.81 9.43
C ASP A 57 14.95 3.34 9.23
N PHE A 58 14.40 3.89 8.14
CA PHE A 58 14.54 5.30 7.71
C PHE A 58 15.99 5.81 7.73
N ARG A 59 16.97 5.00 7.26
CA ARG A 59 18.37 5.42 7.15
C ARG A 59 18.53 6.77 6.43
N GLY A 60 19.34 7.66 7.03
CA GLY A 60 19.57 9.02 6.52
C GLY A 60 18.55 10.06 7.00
N PHE A 61 17.49 9.63 7.68
CA PHE A 61 16.46 10.51 8.22
C PHE A 61 16.35 10.37 9.74
N ARG A 62 15.78 11.42 10.35
CA ARG A 62 15.25 11.41 11.71
C ARG A 62 13.74 11.38 11.63
N VAL A 63 13.12 10.42 12.31
CA VAL A 63 11.67 10.39 12.47
C VAL A 63 11.29 11.53 13.42
N VAL A 64 10.51 12.49 12.94
CA VAL A 64 10.04 13.65 13.72
C VAL A 64 8.55 13.55 14.08
N GLY A 65 7.84 12.55 13.57
CA GLY A 65 6.47 12.25 13.96
C GLY A 65 5.93 10.99 13.28
N GLY A 66 4.92 10.37 13.91
CA GLY A 66 4.26 9.14 13.47
C GLY A 66 4.67 7.89 14.27
N PRO A 67 4.13 6.71 13.92
CA PRO A 67 3.14 6.49 12.85
C PRO A 67 1.78 7.10 13.17
N ASN A 68 1.27 7.95 12.28
CA ASN A 68 -0.14 8.32 12.29
C ASN A 68 -0.91 7.31 11.43
N GLN A 69 -2.01 6.80 11.95
CA GLN A 69 -2.84 5.82 11.24
C GLN A 69 -4.11 6.49 10.72
N ALA A 70 -4.46 6.21 9.47
CA ALA A 70 -5.71 6.63 8.87
C ALA A 70 -6.38 5.45 8.17
N ILE A 71 -7.68 5.30 8.37
CA ILE A 71 -8.51 4.33 7.66
C ILE A 71 -9.56 5.11 6.89
N SER A 72 -9.67 4.83 5.60
CA SER A 72 -10.66 5.38 4.70
C SER A 72 -11.44 4.25 4.05
N ASN A 73 -12.76 4.30 4.16
CA ASN A 73 -13.66 3.37 3.51
C ASN A 73 -14.72 4.18 2.77
N SER A 74 -14.71 4.12 1.44
CA SER A 74 -15.62 4.86 0.58
C SER A 74 -16.38 3.92 -0.34
N TYR A 75 -17.58 4.33 -0.72
CA TYR A 75 -18.40 3.65 -1.73
C TYR A 75 -18.62 4.64 -2.86
N ILE A 76 -17.96 4.42 -4.00
CA ILE A 76 -18.04 5.30 -5.17
C ILE A 76 -18.55 4.46 -6.34
N ASN A 77 -19.67 4.87 -6.94
CA ASN A 77 -20.32 4.19 -8.08
C ASN A 77 -20.52 2.68 -7.84
N GLY A 78 -20.99 2.30 -6.65
CA GLY A 78 -21.23 0.91 -6.27
C GLY A 78 -19.95 0.11 -5.93
N LYS A 79 -18.76 0.70 -6.07
CA LYS A 79 -17.49 0.06 -5.72
C LYS A 79 -17.01 0.51 -4.35
N ARG A 80 -16.85 -0.44 -3.44
CA ARG A 80 -16.17 -0.22 -2.16
C ARG A 80 -14.67 -0.02 -2.39
N THR A 81 -14.14 1.08 -1.88
CA THR A 81 -12.71 1.36 -1.82
C THR A 81 -12.30 1.43 -0.36
N TYR A 82 -11.31 0.62 0.02
CA TYR A 82 -10.69 0.64 1.34
C TYR A 82 -9.25 1.13 1.21
N SER A 83 -8.80 1.91 2.18
CA SER A 83 -7.40 2.32 2.32
C SER A 83 -7.06 2.43 3.80
N LYS A 84 -6.00 1.74 4.23
CA LYS A 84 -5.34 1.96 5.52
C LYS A 84 -3.97 2.56 5.21
N THR A 85 -3.58 3.58 5.96
CA THR A 85 -2.33 4.32 5.74
C THR A 85 -1.58 4.53 7.06
N TYR A 86 -0.29 4.20 7.06
CA TYR A 86 0.66 4.59 8.12
C TYR A 86 1.53 5.74 7.62
N SER A 87 1.43 6.89 8.27
CA SER A 87 2.13 8.12 7.88
C SER A 87 3.25 8.46 8.86
N TYR A 88 4.43 8.77 8.32
CA TYR A 88 5.59 9.26 9.05
C TYR A 88 6.04 10.62 8.52
N PHE A 89 6.53 11.47 9.42
CA PHE A 89 7.22 12.71 9.07
C PHE A 89 8.70 12.55 9.36
N LEU A 90 9.51 12.77 8.34
CA LEU A 90 10.95 12.56 8.36
C LEU A 90 11.68 13.89 8.13
N SER A 91 12.76 14.11 8.86
CA SER A 91 13.70 15.23 8.65
C SER A 91 15.04 14.66 8.20
N PRO A 92 15.62 15.13 7.08
CA PRO A 92 16.92 14.64 6.63
C PRO A 92 18.05 14.94 7.62
N LYS A 93 19.02 14.05 7.73
CA LYS A 93 20.23 14.27 8.57
C LYS A 93 21.37 14.93 7.79
N SER A 94 21.42 14.74 6.47
CA SER A 94 22.43 15.31 5.58
C SER A 94 21.90 15.38 4.14
N ARG A 95 22.62 16.07 3.25
CA ARG A 95 22.33 16.08 1.80
C ARG A 95 22.79 14.78 1.15
N GLY A 96 22.11 14.37 0.09
CA GLY A 96 22.45 13.17 -0.68
C GLY A 96 21.24 12.38 -1.15
N ARG A 97 21.51 11.23 -1.77
CA ARG A 97 20.49 10.29 -2.23
C ARG A 97 20.28 9.21 -1.18
N PHE A 98 19.07 9.13 -0.65
CA PHE A 98 18.69 8.15 0.36
C PHE A 98 17.58 7.24 -0.17
N SER A 99 17.57 6.00 0.27
CA SER A 99 16.52 5.04 -0.06
C SER A 99 15.64 4.82 1.18
N ILE A 100 14.35 5.07 1.02
CA ILE A 100 13.32 4.62 1.97
C ILE A 100 13.15 3.11 1.74
N GLY A 101 13.51 2.33 2.76
CA GLY A 101 13.45 0.86 2.70
C GLY A 101 12.03 0.31 2.58
N GLN A 102 11.94 -1.02 2.51
CA GLN A 102 10.67 -1.73 2.45
C GLN A 102 10.00 -1.74 3.83
N ALA A 103 8.70 -1.49 3.87
CA ALA A 103 7.86 -1.84 5.01
C ALA A 103 7.27 -3.24 4.79
N THR A 104 6.89 -3.90 5.87
CA THR A 104 6.17 -5.19 5.82
C THR A 104 4.84 -5.10 6.57
N ILE A 105 3.88 -5.92 6.17
CA ILE A 105 2.59 -6.06 6.85
C ILE A 105 2.02 -7.46 6.58
N ASP A 106 1.29 -8.02 7.53
CA ASP A 106 0.62 -9.30 7.36
C ASP A 106 -0.85 -9.08 6.98
N ILE A 107 -1.26 -9.64 5.83
CA ILE A 107 -2.63 -9.53 5.30
C ILE A 107 -3.11 -10.93 4.95
N ASN A 108 -4.19 -11.39 5.60
CA ASN A 108 -4.75 -12.75 5.44
C ASN A 108 -3.72 -13.88 5.63
N GLY A 109 -2.77 -13.71 6.56
CA GLY A 109 -1.74 -14.72 6.84
C GLY A 109 -0.53 -14.70 5.89
N GLU A 110 -0.46 -13.77 4.95
CA GLU A 110 0.68 -13.56 4.05
C GLU A 110 1.39 -12.23 4.36
N THR A 111 2.72 -12.22 4.34
CA THR A 111 3.51 -11.00 4.53
C THR A 111 3.72 -10.26 3.19
N TYR A 112 3.16 -9.06 3.10
CA TYR A 112 3.33 -8.15 1.99
C TYR A 112 4.47 -7.17 2.26
N LYS A 113 5.15 -6.72 1.19
CA LYS A 113 6.25 -5.76 1.27
C LYS A 113 6.05 -4.61 0.29
N THR A 114 6.40 -3.40 0.69
CA THR A 114 6.47 -2.27 -0.24
C THR A 114 7.75 -2.31 -1.07
N SER A 115 7.75 -1.59 -2.19
CA SER A 115 8.98 -1.31 -2.96
C SER A 115 9.78 -0.17 -2.31
N PRO A 116 11.13 -0.24 -2.28
CA PRO A 116 11.96 0.87 -1.85
C PRO A 116 11.78 2.09 -2.75
N ILE A 117 11.90 3.29 -2.18
CA ILE A 117 11.82 4.55 -2.95
C ILE A 117 13.04 5.42 -2.66
N THR A 118 13.68 5.92 -3.72
CA THR A 118 14.81 6.84 -3.60
C THR A 118 14.34 8.29 -3.54
N VAL A 119 14.91 9.06 -2.62
CA VAL A 119 14.67 10.48 -2.40
C VAL A 119 16.01 11.20 -2.38
N GLU A 120 16.03 12.42 -2.91
CA GLU A 120 17.21 13.29 -2.98
C GLU A 120 17.02 14.51 -2.06
N VAL A 121 18.01 14.76 -1.19
CA VAL A 121 18.04 15.85 -0.20
C VAL A 121 19.14 16.85 -0.54
#